data_AF-A0A947F6U7-F1
#
_entry.id   AF-A0A947F6U7-F1
#
_cell.length_a   1.000
_cell.length_b   1.000
_cell.length_c   1.000
_cell.angle_alpha   90.00
_cell.angle_beta   90.00
_cell.angle_gamma   90.00
#
_symmetry.space_group_name_H-M   'P 1'
#
loop_
_entity.id
_entity.type
_entity.pdbx_description
1 polymer ?
#
loop_
_entity_poly.entity_id
_entity_poly.type
_entity_poly.pdbx_seq_one_letter_code
_entity_poly.pdbx_strand_id
1 'polypeptide(L)'
;MSNDKHFFLRDHWEYDPNAPKYLREDADRGIETKSLHAGFHPYQNQDDFRSFTPPLVQSVTYPYETFDKVPCPVYGRTRTPTNTVLEERLAAMEGGQACITAGSGSQALFELIFTMARPGDNVVTSLNIFGEGYKQATDIFPQRCQVDFRFVQDPGEPNSWAREIDKKTKLIWIETPSNPCLFITDINAVSDVAHGKGVPVLVDNTTATAALQRPIELGADFVLLSISKFLAGNGSMLGGAMIGPEGLIEDIRWNTTEFIGAIMPPMEAWMTLQYLETLPMRMEKHSANTMVVANYLNDHPNVVHVNYSGLTDHPQHALACRQMSGHGGLMSFVVKGGIDGAAKVMNSLKLIVHAVTFGTSRTICMHPPTITHEHMTQEERMKAGIDDGLIRLSVGLENPQDLIADLDQAL
;
A
#
# COMPACT_ATOMS: atom_id res chain seq x y z
N MET A 1 -9.67 -12.71 -23.44
CA MET A 1 -9.31 -13.12 -24.81
C MET A 1 -8.14 -14.08 -24.69
N SER A 2 -8.27 -15.34 -25.12
CA SER A 2 -7.18 -16.32 -25.06
C SER A 2 -6.13 -15.95 -26.10
N ASN A 3 -5.09 -15.25 -25.68
CA ASN A 3 -3.98 -14.90 -26.55
C ASN A 3 -3.04 -16.12 -26.62
N ASP A 4 -3.16 -16.91 -27.69
CA ASP A 4 -2.43 -18.15 -28.00
C ASP A 4 -0.90 -17.97 -28.20
N LYS A 5 -0.38 -16.76 -28.01
CA LYS A 5 1.07 -16.52 -27.98
C LYS A 5 1.63 -16.95 -26.63
N HIS A 6 2.79 -17.63 -26.65
CA HIS A 6 3.61 -17.79 -25.46
C HIS A 6 3.82 -16.44 -24.78
N PHE A 7 3.85 -16.41 -23.44
CA PHE A 7 3.80 -15.17 -22.68
C PHE A 7 4.89 -14.16 -23.10
N PHE A 8 6.10 -14.64 -23.32
CA PHE A 8 7.27 -13.85 -23.78
C PHE A 8 7.16 -13.30 -25.22
N LEU A 9 6.12 -13.67 -25.97
CA LEU A 9 5.80 -13.13 -27.29
C LEU A 9 4.55 -12.22 -27.27
N ARG A 10 3.99 -11.96 -26.09
CA ARG A 10 2.89 -11.01 -25.94
C ARG A 10 3.42 -9.60 -26.12
N ASP A 11 2.63 -8.78 -26.79
CA ASP A 11 2.86 -7.35 -26.88
C ASP A 11 2.76 -6.75 -25.47
N HIS A 12 3.48 -5.66 -25.23
CA HIS A 12 3.43 -4.95 -23.94
C HIS A 12 1.98 -4.60 -23.58
N TRP A 13 1.68 -4.64 -22.29
CA TRP A 13 0.37 -4.23 -21.82
C TRP A 13 0.15 -2.75 -22.10
N GLU A 14 -0.96 -2.44 -22.76
CA GLU A 14 -1.42 -1.08 -23.01
C GLU A 14 -2.73 -0.86 -22.25
N TYR A 15 -2.85 0.32 -21.63
CA TYR A 15 -4.07 0.69 -20.94
C TYR A 15 -5.19 0.96 -21.96
N ASP A 16 -6.31 0.27 -21.78
CA ASP A 16 -7.55 0.54 -22.51
C ASP A 16 -8.61 1.04 -21.52
N PRO A 17 -8.98 2.33 -21.55
CA PRO A 17 -10.01 2.88 -20.67
C PRO A 17 -11.42 2.32 -20.94
N ASN A 18 -11.61 1.63 -22.08
CA ASN A 18 -12.87 0.98 -22.43
C ASN A 18 -12.86 -0.53 -22.13
N ALA A 19 -11.77 -1.06 -21.57
CA ALA A 19 -11.70 -2.46 -21.21
C ALA A 19 -12.85 -2.79 -20.21
N PRO A 20 -13.54 -3.93 -20.39
CA PRO A 20 -14.61 -4.29 -19.49
C PRO A 20 -14.06 -4.47 -18.08
N LYS A 21 -14.76 -3.88 -17.09
CA LYS A 21 -14.45 -4.14 -15.69
C LYS A 21 -14.66 -5.62 -15.40
N TYR A 22 -13.64 -6.26 -14.84
CA TYR A 22 -13.74 -7.65 -14.43
C TYR A 22 -14.43 -7.74 -13.08
N LEU A 23 -15.40 -8.65 -13.01
CA LEU A 23 -16.05 -9.02 -11.77
C LEU A 23 -15.50 -10.38 -11.35
N ARG A 24 -14.87 -10.42 -10.18
CA ARG A 24 -14.40 -11.69 -9.60
C ARG A 24 -15.59 -12.58 -9.24
N GLU A 25 -15.44 -13.89 -9.39
CA GLU A 25 -16.47 -14.86 -8.98
C GLU A 25 -16.75 -14.81 -7.47
N ASP A 26 -15.76 -14.40 -6.66
CA ASP A 26 -15.86 -14.27 -5.21
C ASP A 26 -16.16 -12.84 -4.75
N ALA A 27 -16.57 -11.94 -5.66
CA ALA A 27 -16.83 -10.52 -5.36
C ALA A 27 -17.78 -10.34 -4.17
N ASP A 28 -18.85 -11.14 -4.09
CA ASP A 28 -19.91 -11.03 -3.06
C ASP A 28 -19.48 -11.50 -1.66
N ARG A 29 -18.29 -12.10 -1.51
CA ARG A 29 -17.81 -12.57 -0.20
C ARG A 29 -17.26 -11.41 0.63
N GLY A 30 -17.54 -11.46 1.95
CA GLY A 30 -16.96 -10.53 2.93
C GLY A 30 -15.44 -10.66 3.04
N ILE A 31 -14.79 -9.59 3.51
CA ILE A 31 -13.33 -9.50 3.58
C ILE A 31 -12.73 -10.54 4.54
N GLU A 32 -13.44 -10.84 5.63
CA GLU A 32 -13.09 -11.85 6.62
C GLU A 32 -13.09 -13.25 6.01
N THR A 33 -14.01 -13.51 5.08
CA THR A 33 -14.05 -14.81 4.38
C THR A 33 -12.94 -14.89 3.34
N LYS A 34 -12.69 -13.80 2.59
CA LYS A 34 -11.64 -13.73 1.57
C LYS A 34 -10.25 -13.90 2.18
N SER A 35 -9.96 -13.25 3.30
CA SER A 35 -8.64 -13.32 3.97
C SER A 35 -8.30 -14.71 4.50
N LEU A 36 -9.29 -15.57 4.71
CA LEU A 36 -9.11 -16.95 5.19
C LEU A 36 -9.04 -17.96 4.03
N HIS A 37 -9.89 -17.81 3.02
CA HIS A 37 -10.19 -18.88 2.06
C HIS A 37 -9.73 -18.63 0.62
N ALA A 38 -9.48 -17.38 0.22
CA ALA A 38 -9.08 -17.12 -1.16
C ALA A 38 -7.72 -17.76 -1.47
N GLY A 39 -7.58 -18.32 -2.67
CA GLY A 39 -6.37 -18.98 -3.18
C GLY A 39 -6.10 -20.39 -2.65
N PHE A 40 -6.77 -20.88 -1.60
CA PHE A 40 -6.52 -22.23 -1.08
C PHE A 40 -7.78 -22.84 -0.44
N HIS A 41 -8.15 -24.03 -0.91
CA HIS A 41 -9.24 -24.82 -0.34
C HIS A 41 -8.76 -26.23 0.05
N PRO A 42 -8.87 -26.64 1.33
CA PRO A 42 -8.31 -27.92 1.81
C PRO A 42 -8.79 -29.16 1.06
N TYR A 43 -10.04 -29.16 0.58
CA TYR A 43 -10.60 -30.29 -0.15
C TYR A 43 -10.15 -30.38 -1.61
N GLN A 44 -9.63 -29.30 -2.21
CA GLN A 44 -9.23 -29.31 -3.62
C GLN A 44 -7.87 -29.98 -3.88
N ASN A 45 -7.00 -30.04 -2.85
CA ASN A 45 -5.64 -30.60 -2.95
C ASN A 45 -5.40 -31.70 -1.90
N GLN A 46 -6.46 -32.45 -1.57
CA GLN A 46 -6.43 -33.44 -0.49
C GLN A 46 -5.45 -34.58 -0.77
N ASP A 47 -5.30 -34.97 -2.03
CA ASP A 47 -4.40 -36.05 -2.45
C ASP A 47 -2.94 -35.59 -2.59
N ASP A 48 -2.69 -34.31 -2.85
CA ASP A 48 -1.34 -33.76 -3.03
C ASP A 48 -0.63 -33.47 -1.70
N PHE A 49 -1.33 -32.78 -0.79
CA PHE A 49 -0.73 -32.29 0.45
C PHE A 49 -1.44 -32.80 1.70
N ARG A 50 -2.74 -33.11 1.59
CA ARG A 50 -3.61 -33.40 2.75
C ARG A 50 -3.46 -32.37 3.88
N SER A 51 -3.43 -31.09 3.50
CA SER A 51 -3.16 -29.98 4.42
C SER A 51 -4.41 -29.13 4.67
N PHE A 52 -4.61 -28.72 5.93
CA PHE A 52 -5.63 -27.73 6.29
C PHE A 52 -5.13 -26.29 6.07
N THR A 53 -3.84 -26.04 6.36
CA THR A 53 -3.20 -24.73 6.12
C THR A 53 -2.55 -24.70 4.74
N PRO A 54 -2.41 -23.53 4.11
CA PRO A 54 -1.61 -23.41 2.89
C PRO A 54 -0.19 -23.95 3.10
N PRO A 55 0.32 -24.84 2.23
CA PRO A 55 1.65 -25.42 2.38
C PRO A 55 2.75 -24.38 2.14
N LEU A 56 3.81 -24.45 2.95
CA LEU A 56 5.08 -23.77 2.68
C LEU A 56 5.92 -24.61 1.72
N VAL A 57 5.97 -24.22 0.45
CA VAL A 57 6.77 -24.87 -0.58
C VAL A 57 8.09 -24.13 -0.72
N GLN A 58 9.06 -24.49 0.13
CA GLN A 58 10.42 -23.94 0.10
C GLN A 58 11.29 -24.60 -0.99
N SER A 59 10.77 -24.64 -2.22
CA SER A 59 11.50 -25.10 -3.41
C SER A 59 11.43 -24.01 -4.49
N VAL A 60 12.50 -23.90 -5.29
CA VAL A 60 12.58 -23.00 -6.44
C VAL A 60 12.59 -23.74 -7.78
N THR A 61 12.58 -25.08 -7.76
CA THR A 61 12.57 -25.90 -8.97
C THR A 61 11.54 -27.00 -8.84
N TYR A 62 10.91 -27.35 -9.95
CA TYR A 62 9.81 -28.31 -10.00
C TYR A 62 10.08 -29.32 -11.11
N PRO A 63 9.99 -30.64 -10.81
CA PRO A 63 10.30 -31.67 -11.78
C PRO A 63 9.23 -31.71 -12.88
N TYR A 64 9.67 -31.97 -14.11
CA TYR A 64 8.78 -32.30 -15.22
C TYR A 64 8.28 -33.74 -15.05
N GLU A 65 7.00 -33.98 -15.30
CA GLU A 65 6.49 -35.36 -15.36
C GLU A 65 7.04 -36.11 -16.59
N THR A 66 7.06 -35.40 -17.73
CA THR A 66 7.51 -35.86 -19.05
C THR A 66 8.02 -34.64 -19.83
N PHE A 67 8.75 -34.85 -20.92
CA PHE A 67 9.36 -33.76 -21.71
C PHE A 67 8.34 -32.71 -22.18
N ASP A 68 7.14 -33.14 -22.54
CA ASP A 68 6.05 -32.32 -23.08
C ASP A 68 5.11 -31.74 -22.00
N LYS A 69 5.20 -32.22 -20.75
CA LYS A 69 4.44 -31.71 -19.62
C LYS A 69 5.27 -30.74 -18.78
N VAL A 70 5.24 -29.48 -19.19
CA VAL A 70 5.90 -28.37 -18.48
C VAL A 70 5.18 -28.12 -17.14
N PRO A 71 5.87 -28.18 -15.99
CA PRO A 71 5.25 -27.89 -14.70
C PRO A 71 4.89 -26.41 -14.60
N CYS A 72 3.85 -26.07 -13.84
CA CYS A 72 3.54 -24.69 -13.49
C CYS A 72 3.38 -24.61 -11.96
N PRO A 73 4.25 -23.87 -11.25
CA PRO A 73 5.39 -23.09 -11.79
C PRO A 73 6.55 -23.95 -12.32
N VAL A 74 7.35 -23.38 -13.23
CA VAL A 74 8.59 -23.99 -13.74
C VAL A 74 9.78 -23.69 -12.82
N TYR A 75 9.88 -22.44 -12.38
CA TYR A 75 10.99 -21.94 -11.58
C TYR A 75 10.52 -20.87 -10.60
N GLY A 76 11.13 -20.85 -9.42
CA GLY A 76 10.63 -20.07 -8.28
C GLY A 76 10.73 -18.56 -8.44
N ARG A 77 11.55 -18.06 -9.38
CA ARG A 77 11.65 -16.63 -9.68
C ARG A 77 10.37 -16.09 -10.34
N THR A 78 9.75 -16.89 -11.19
CA THR A 78 8.51 -16.51 -11.84
C THR A 78 7.36 -16.51 -10.82
N ARG A 79 7.27 -17.63 -10.09
CA ARG A 79 6.21 -17.90 -9.11
C ARG A 79 6.57 -19.15 -8.31
N THR A 80 6.11 -19.23 -7.07
CA THR A 80 6.10 -20.48 -6.28
C THR A 80 4.66 -20.82 -5.89
N PRO A 81 4.33 -22.10 -5.58
CA PRO A 81 2.98 -22.45 -5.15
C PRO A 81 2.50 -21.65 -3.93
N THR A 82 3.38 -21.36 -2.98
CA THR A 82 3.04 -20.56 -1.80
C THR A 82 2.75 -19.10 -2.17
N ASN A 83 3.58 -18.49 -3.03
CA ASN A 83 3.33 -17.13 -3.54
C ASN A 83 2.04 -17.07 -4.35
N THR A 84 1.71 -18.10 -5.16
CA THR A 84 0.46 -18.18 -5.91
C THR A 84 -0.76 -18.03 -5.01
N VAL A 85 -0.78 -18.74 -3.86
CA VAL A 85 -1.88 -18.63 -2.90
C VAL A 85 -1.98 -17.22 -2.33
N LEU A 86 -0.86 -16.60 -1.97
CA LEU A 86 -0.85 -15.23 -1.45
C LEU A 86 -1.32 -14.21 -2.48
N GLU A 87 -0.83 -14.29 -3.70
CA GLU A 87 -1.22 -13.41 -4.79
C GLU A 87 -2.72 -13.51 -5.06
N GLU A 88 -3.27 -14.73 -5.14
CA GLU A 88 -4.71 -14.92 -5.33
C GLU A 88 -5.52 -14.35 -4.16
N ARG A 89 -5.03 -14.51 -2.92
CA ARG A 89 -5.67 -13.96 -1.73
C ARG A 89 -5.69 -12.44 -1.70
N LEU A 90 -4.57 -11.79 -2.02
CA LEU A 90 -4.48 -10.34 -2.08
C LEU A 90 -5.34 -9.77 -3.21
N ALA A 91 -5.32 -10.40 -4.39
CA ALA A 91 -6.19 -10.02 -5.50
C ALA A 91 -7.68 -10.09 -5.12
N ALA A 92 -8.10 -11.17 -4.44
CA ALA A 92 -9.46 -11.33 -3.94
C ALA A 92 -9.86 -10.27 -2.90
N MET A 93 -8.96 -9.97 -1.96
CA MET A 93 -9.20 -8.99 -0.90
C MET A 93 -9.36 -7.57 -1.46
N GLU A 94 -8.50 -7.15 -2.38
CA GLU A 94 -8.53 -5.80 -2.98
C GLU A 94 -9.55 -5.69 -4.14
N GLY A 95 -10.07 -6.81 -4.65
CA GLY A 95 -11.03 -6.85 -5.76
C GLY A 95 -10.40 -6.82 -7.15
N GLY A 96 -9.09 -7.06 -7.27
CA GLY A 96 -8.37 -7.06 -8.55
C GLY A 96 -8.38 -8.41 -9.27
N GLN A 97 -7.99 -8.40 -10.55
CA GLN A 97 -7.98 -9.64 -11.36
C GLN A 97 -6.82 -10.55 -10.94
N ALA A 98 -5.63 -9.96 -10.76
CA ALA A 98 -4.42 -10.68 -10.40
C ALA A 98 -3.56 -9.83 -9.47
N CYS A 99 -2.56 -10.49 -8.88
CA CYS A 99 -1.56 -9.87 -8.02
C CYS A 99 -0.17 -10.43 -8.35
N ILE A 100 0.86 -9.59 -8.22
CA ILE A 100 2.26 -10.02 -8.15
C ILE A 100 2.88 -9.57 -6.83
N THR A 101 3.62 -10.47 -6.19
CA THR A 101 4.36 -10.17 -4.96
C THR A 101 5.78 -9.71 -5.24
N ALA A 102 6.27 -8.78 -4.41
CA ALA A 102 7.59 -8.15 -4.50
C ALA A 102 8.30 -8.19 -3.15
N GLY A 103 9.63 -8.02 -3.15
CA GLY A 103 10.44 -7.97 -1.92
C GLY A 103 10.15 -6.75 -1.03
N SER A 104 9.53 -5.70 -1.57
CA SER A 104 9.06 -4.52 -0.80
C SER A 104 7.98 -3.75 -1.56
N GLY A 105 7.23 -2.88 -0.87
CA GLY A 105 6.30 -1.95 -1.52
C GLY A 105 6.99 -1.02 -2.51
N SER A 106 8.17 -0.50 -2.14
CA SER A 106 8.99 0.33 -3.03
C SER A 106 9.39 -0.38 -4.32
N GLN A 107 9.67 -1.69 -4.25
CA GLN A 107 9.95 -2.50 -5.43
C GLN A 107 8.70 -2.69 -6.28
N ALA A 108 7.54 -2.99 -5.70
CA ALA A 108 6.29 -3.16 -6.44
C ALA A 108 5.91 -1.87 -7.21
N LEU A 109 6.10 -0.70 -6.60
CA LEU A 109 5.94 0.60 -7.27
C LEU A 109 6.92 0.74 -8.44
N PHE A 110 8.20 0.42 -8.22
CA PHE A 110 9.22 0.52 -9.23
C PHE A 110 8.91 -0.37 -10.44
N GLU A 111 8.55 -1.63 -10.20
CA GLU A 111 8.25 -2.61 -11.25
C GLU A 111 7.06 -2.18 -12.11
N LEU A 112 6.00 -1.61 -11.52
CA LEU A 112 4.87 -1.06 -12.26
C LEU A 112 5.31 0.07 -13.20
N ILE A 113 5.96 1.10 -12.66
CA ILE A 113 6.34 2.28 -13.46
C ILE A 113 7.37 1.89 -14.52
N PHE A 114 8.34 1.04 -14.19
CA PHE A 114 9.34 0.56 -15.13
C PHE A 114 8.71 -0.24 -16.29
N THR A 115 7.69 -1.04 -16.00
CA THR A 115 6.96 -1.80 -17.02
C THR A 115 6.15 -0.89 -17.93
N MET A 116 5.47 0.12 -17.37
CA MET A 116 4.51 0.97 -18.09
C MET A 116 5.12 2.18 -18.82
N ALA A 117 6.16 2.80 -18.27
CA ALA A 117 6.71 4.05 -18.77
C ALA A 117 7.97 3.83 -19.62
N ARG A 118 8.24 4.77 -20.53
CA ARG A 118 9.44 4.79 -21.39
C ARG A 118 10.14 6.16 -21.27
N PRO A 119 11.42 6.27 -21.65
CA PRO A 119 12.11 7.55 -21.73
C PRO A 119 11.28 8.63 -22.45
N GLY A 120 11.05 9.75 -21.77
CA GLY A 120 10.26 10.88 -22.23
C GLY A 120 8.79 10.89 -21.77
N ASP A 121 8.30 9.81 -21.15
CA ASP A 121 6.98 9.74 -20.52
C ASP A 121 6.94 10.45 -19.16
N ASN A 122 5.73 10.64 -18.60
CA ASN A 122 5.57 11.17 -17.25
C ASN A 122 4.53 10.42 -16.40
N VAL A 123 4.68 10.57 -15.08
CA VAL A 123 3.73 10.13 -14.06
C VAL A 123 3.24 11.35 -13.27
N VAL A 124 1.94 11.41 -13.00
CA VAL A 124 1.34 12.48 -12.19
C VAL A 124 1.11 11.97 -10.76
N THR A 125 1.60 12.70 -9.77
CA THR A 125 1.43 12.37 -8.34
C THR A 125 1.35 13.63 -7.49
N SER A 126 1.39 13.53 -6.17
CA SER A 126 1.44 14.67 -5.25
C SER A 126 2.63 14.56 -4.31
N LEU A 127 2.87 15.59 -3.49
CA LEU A 127 3.86 15.51 -2.39
C LEU A 127 3.37 14.65 -1.22
N ASN A 128 2.09 14.27 -1.19
CA ASN A 128 1.47 13.48 -0.14
C ASN A 128 1.65 11.97 -0.41
N ILE A 129 2.90 11.54 -0.52
CA ILE A 129 3.31 10.16 -0.80
C ILE A 129 4.46 9.75 0.13
N PHE A 130 4.66 8.46 0.33
CA PHE A 130 5.75 7.93 1.15
C PHE A 130 7.14 8.32 0.62
N GLY A 131 8.07 8.58 1.53
CA GLY A 131 9.35 9.19 1.21
C GLY A 131 10.27 8.41 0.26
N GLU A 132 10.29 7.07 0.32
CA GLU A 132 11.07 6.28 -0.65
C GLU A 132 10.48 6.40 -2.06
N GLY A 133 9.15 6.54 -2.18
CA GLY A 133 8.46 6.78 -3.43
C GLY A 133 8.69 8.20 -3.95
N TYR A 134 8.78 9.19 -3.04
CA TYR A 134 9.26 10.54 -3.38
C TYR A 134 10.68 10.50 -3.98
N LYS A 135 11.61 9.77 -3.37
CA LYS A 135 12.97 9.60 -3.90
C LYS A 135 12.97 8.94 -5.28
N GLN A 136 12.09 7.97 -5.51
CA GLN A 136 11.92 7.37 -6.84
C GLN A 136 11.44 8.41 -7.86
N ALA A 137 10.46 9.22 -7.49
CA ALA A 137 9.84 10.23 -8.35
C ALA A 137 10.77 11.41 -8.70
N THR A 138 11.55 11.92 -7.75
CA THR A 138 12.39 13.12 -7.97
C THR A 138 13.76 12.81 -8.54
N ASP A 139 14.32 11.63 -8.26
CA ASP A 139 15.70 11.33 -8.61
C ASP A 139 15.84 10.08 -9.47
N ILE A 140 15.37 8.92 -9.00
CA ILE A 140 15.70 7.64 -9.64
C ILE A 140 15.13 7.56 -11.05
N PHE A 141 13.81 7.77 -11.22
CA PHE A 141 13.17 7.67 -12.52
C PHE A 141 13.61 8.78 -13.49
N PRO A 142 13.65 10.07 -13.10
CA PRO A 142 14.13 11.12 -14.00
C PRO A 142 15.58 10.90 -14.46
N GLN A 143 16.49 10.57 -13.54
CA GLN A 143 17.92 10.48 -13.86
C GLN A 143 18.31 9.18 -14.55
N ARG A 144 17.65 8.06 -14.24
CA ARG A 144 18.04 6.73 -14.72
C ARG A 144 17.16 6.22 -15.85
N CYS A 145 15.89 6.61 -15.88
CA CYS A 145 14.91 6.13 -16.84
C CYS A 145 14.40 7.24 -17.77
N GLN A 146 14.73 8.51 -17.51
CA GLN A 146 14.20 9.67 -18.23
C GLN A 146 12.66 9.71 -18.21
N VAL A 147 12.06 9.27 -17.10
CA VAL A 147 10.62 9.35 -16.85
C VAL A 147 10.41 10.45 -15.82
N ASP A 148 9.69 11.50 -16.22
CA ASP A 148 9.48 12.68 -15.39
C ASP A 148 8.28 12.49 -14.45
N PHE A 149 8.29 13.20 -13.31
CA PHE A 149 7.16 13.24 -12.40
C PHE A 149 6.59 14.66 -12.31
N ARG A 150 5.26 14.75 -12.35
CA ARG A 150 4.52 16.01 -12.19
C ARG A 150 3.77 15.99 -10.87
N PHE A 151 4.07 16.97 -10.03
CA PHE A 151 3.49 17.09 -8.70
C PHE A 151 2.30 18.04 -8.73
N VAL A 152 1.12 17.51 -8.42
CA VAL A 152 -0.13 18.24 -8.32
C VAL A 152 -0.04 19.27 -7.21
N GLN A 153 -0.44 20.52 -7.51
CA GLN A 153 -0.39 21.63 -6.56
C GLN A 153 -1.42 21.50 -5.43
N ASP A 154 -2.66 21.16 -5.76
CA ASP A 154 -3.73 20.93 -4.78
C ASP A 154 -4.31 19.52 -4.95
N PRO A 155 -3.83 18.52 -4.18
CA PRO A 155 -4.31 17.15 -4.31
C PRO A 155 -5.78 16.97 -3.88
N GLY A 156 -6.39 17.97 -3.21
CA GLY A 156 -7.80 17.95 -2.82
C GLY A 156 -8.75 18.43 -3.91
N GLU A 157 -8.22 19.02 -4.99
CA GLU A 157 -9.00 19.56 -6.11
C GLU A 157 -8.86 18.65 -7.34
N PRO A 158 -9.91 17.89 -7.73
CA PRO A 158 -9.81 16.96 -8.85
C PRO A 158 -9.31 17.58 -10.16
N ASN A 159 -9.61 18.84 -10.47
CA ASN A 159 -9.09 19.46 -11.70
C ASN A 159 -7.62 19.83 -11.59
N SER A 160 -7.02 19.92 -10.40
CA SER A 160 -5.57 20.08 -10.26
C SER A 160 -4.83 18.86 -10.82
N TRP A 161 -5.39 17.66 -10.64
CA TRP A 161 -4.88 16.44 -11.28
C TRP A 161 -5.04 16.52 -12.80
N ALA A 162 -6.20 16.98 -13.28
CA ALA A 162 -6.45 17.14 -14.70
C ALA A 162 -5.40 18.02 -15.39
N ARG A 163 -4.97 19.12 -14.76
CA ARG A 163 -4.03 20.08 -15.36
C ARG A 163 -2.64 19.49 -15.63
N GLU A 164 -2.22 18.51 -14.84
CA GLU A 164 -0.89 17.89 -14.99
C GLU A 164 -0.84 16.80 -16.08
N ILE A 165 -2.01 16.29 -16.51
CA ILE A 165 -2.10 15.21 -17.49
C ILE A 165 -1.94 15.72 -18.92
N ASP A 166 -1.00 15.13 -19.65
CA ASP A 166 -0.79 15.32 -21.09
C ASP A 166 -0.73 13.99 -21.87
N LYS A 167 -0.36 14.06 -23.16
CA LYS A 167 -0.31 12.89 -24.06
C LYS A 167 0.79 11.87 -23.70
N LYS A 168 1.73 12.24 -22.84
CA LYS A 168 2.83 11.39 -22.39
C LYS A 168 2.63 10.86 -20.98
N THR A 169 1.55 11.28 -20.31
CA THR A 169 1.21 10.78 -18.98
C THR A 169 0.80 9.31 -19.06
N LYS A 170 1.46 8.45 -18.29
CA LYS A 170 1.21 7.00 -18.26
C LYS A 170 0.46 6.53 -17.03
N LEU A 171 0.49 7.30 -15.96
CA LEU A 171 -0.05 6.90 -14.67
C LEU A 171 -0.38 8.12 -13.82
N ILE A 172 -1.49 8.06 -13.09
CA ILE A 172 -1.70 8.84 -11.87
C ILE A 172 -1.41 7.93 -10.69
N TRP A 173 -0.62 8.40 -9.73
CA TRP A 173 -0.34 7.68 -8.50
C TRP A 173 -0.74 8.51 -7.28
N ILE A 174 -1.64 7.95 -6.46
CA ILE A 174 -2.12 8.54 -5.21
C ILE A 174 -1.86 7.62 -4.02
N GLU A 175 -1.64 8.21 -2.84
CA GLU A 175 -1.63 7.51 -1.55
C GLU A 175 -2.72 8.13 -0.67
N THR A 176 -3.62 7.31 -0.13
CA THR A 176 -4.73 7.81 0.69
C THR A 176 -5.21 6.77 1.71
N PRO A 177 -5.20 7.07 3.03
CA PRO A 177 -4.62 8.27 3.65
C PRO A 177 -3.11 8.37 3.43
N SER A 178 -2.61 9.59 3.17
CA SER A 178 -1.18 9.82 2.91
C SER A 178 -0.31 9.69 4.16
N ASN A 179 0.89 9.15 4.03
CA ASN A 179 1.91 9.21 5.06
C ASN A 179 2.72 10.53 4.93
N PRO A 180 2.93 11.33 6.00
CA PRO A 180 2.56 11.11 7.41
C PRO A 180 1.33 11.92 7.89
N CYS A 181 0.80 12.82 7.06
CA CYS A 181 -0.21 13.81 7.45
C CYS A 181 -1.67 13.34 7.27
N LEU A 182 -1.86 12.11 6.78
CA LEU A 182 -3.17 11.47 6.59
C LEU A 182 -4.15 12.24 5.71
N PHE A 183 -3.62 12.91 4.70
CA PHE A 183 -4.43 13.57 3.68
C PHE A 183 -5.28 12.54 2.94
N ILE A 184 -6.56 12.84 2.74
CA ILE A 184 -7.51 11.96 2.06
C ILE A 184 -7.75 12.43 0.64
N THR A 185 -7.28 11.67 -0.34
CA THR A 185 -7.57 11.94 -1.76
C THR A 185 -8.87 11.23 -2.15
N ASP A 186 -9.78 11.95 -2.82
CA ASP A 186 -11.03 11.39 -3.34
C ASP A 186 -10.72 10.47 -4.54
N ILE A 187 -10.68 9.16 -4.28
CA ILE A 187 -10.29 8.16 -5.29
C ILE A 187 -11.24 8.22 -6.47
N ASN A 188 -12.55 8.33 -6.21
CA ASN A 188 -13.55 8.31 -7.27
C ASN A 188 -13.46 9.54 -8.16
N ALA A 189 -13.35 10.73 -7.57
CA ALA A 189 -13.24 11.97 -8.33
C ALA A 189 -11.93 12.05 -9.14
N VAL A 190 -10.81 11.58 -8.59
CA VAL A 190 -9.53 11.54 -9.32
C VAL A 190 -9.57 10.51 -10.45
N SER A 191 -10.14 9.33 -10.21
CA SER A 191 -10.34 8.31 -11.25
C SER A 191 -11.19 8.82 -12.41
N ASP A 192 -12.31 9.49 -12.14
CA ASP A 192 -13.17 10.06 -13.19
C ASP A 192 -12.41 11.05 -14.08
N VAL A 193 -11.59 11.92 -13.48
CA VAL A 193 -10.73 12.87 -14.20
C VAL A 193 -9.66 12.17 -15.03
N ALA A 194 -9.00 11.15 -14.46
CA ALA A 194 -7.94 10.39 -15.10
C ALA A 194 -8.47 9.60 -16.31
N HIS A 195 -9.56 8.88 -16.12
CA HIS A 195 -10.22 8.08 -17.14
C HIS A 195 -10.78 8.94 -18.27
N GLY A 196 -11.31 10.13 -17.96
CA GLY A 196 -11.71 11.13 -18.96
C GLY A 196 -10.57 11.58 -19.88
N LYS A 197 -9.32 11.34 -19.49
CA LYS A 197 -8.12 11.59 -20.29
C LYS A 197 -7.39 10.32 -20.75
N GLY A 198 -7.95 9.13 -20.48
CA GLY A 198 -7.37 7.85 -20.86
C GLY A 198 -6.11 7.48 -20.09
N VAL A 199 -6.00 7.89 -18.81
CA VAL A 199 -4.86 7.57 -17.94
C VAL A 199 -5.32 6.71 -16.76
N PRO A 200 -4.63 5.61 -16.43
CA PRO A 200 -4.98 4.76 -15.30
C PRO A 200 -4.54 5.36 -13.95
N VAL A 201 -5.20 4.93 -12.88
CA VAL A 201 -4.93 5.35 -11.50
C VAL A 201 -4.40 4.19 -10.65
N LEU A 202 -3.22 4.39 -10.06
CA LEU A 202 -2.69 3.60 -8.97
C LEU A 202 -3.05 4.24 -7.63
N VAL A 203 -3.58 3.42 -6.72
CA VAL A 203 -3.75 3.79 -5.30
C VAL A 203 -2.80 2.96 -4.43
N ASP A 204 -1.91 3.64 -3.70
CA ASP A 204 -1.23 3.02 -2.57
C ASP A 204 -2.22 2.91 -1.39
N ASN A 205 -2.66 1.68 -1.13
CA ASN A 205 -3.66 1.36 -0.11
C ASN A 205 -3.02 0.83 1.18
N THR A 206 -1.71 0.99 1.36
CA THR A 206 -0.94 0.43 2.47
C THR A 206 -1.49 0.82 3.85
N THR A 207 -1.92 2.07 4.01
CA THR A 207 -2.38 2.62 5.30
C THR A 207 -3.76 2.09 5.69
N ALA A 208 -4.67 1.96 4.72
CA ALA A 208 -6.05 1.56 4.97
C ALA A 208 -6.25 0.04 4.88
N THR A 209 -5.57 -0.60 3.93
CA THR A 209 -5.76 -1.99 3.50
C THR A 209 -7.18 -2.27 2.98
N ALA A 210 -7.39 -3.38 2.27
CA ALA A 210 -8.72 -3.87 1.90
C ALA A 210 -9.72 -4.00 3.07
N ALA A 211 -9.24 -4.08 4.32
CA ALA A 211 -10.11 -4.13 5.50
C ALA A 211 -10.89 -2.82 5.71
N LEU A 212 -10.32 -1.67 5.32
CA LEU A 212 -10.93 -0.36 5.54
C LEU A 212 -11.26 0.40 4.26
N GLN A 213 -10.58 0.13 3.15
CA GLN A 213 -10.77 0.84 1.89
C GLN A 213 -10.51 -0.10 0.72
N ARG A 214 -11.39 -0.10 -0.30
CA ARG A 214 -11.24 -0.92 -1.51
C ARG A 214 -11.16 -0.02 -2.75
N PRO A 215 -9.95 0.42 -3.15
CA PRO A 215 -9.78 1.42 -4.21
C PRO A 215 -10.38 1.02 -5.57
N ILE A 216 -10.35 -0.28 -5.92
CA ILE A 216 -10.87 -0.77 -7.20
C ILE A 216 -12.38 -0.52 -7.32
N GLU A 217 -13.12 -0.68 -6.21
CA GLU A 217 -14.56 -0.38 -6.16
C GLU A 217 -14.86 1.11 -6.33
N LEU A 218 -13.88 1.96 -6.01
CA LEU A 218 -13.97 3.42 -6.11
C LEU A 218 -13.48 3.95 -7.46
N GLY A 219 -12.93 3.10 -8.32
CA GLY A 219 -12.48 3.46 -9.67
C GLY A 219 -10.98 3.41 -9.90
N ALA A 220 -10.16 2.97 -8.94
CA ALA A 220 -8.75 2.72 -9.18
C ALA A 220 -8.56 1.56 -10.18
N ASP A 221 -7.50 1.64 -11.00
CA ASP A 221 -7.12 0.55 -11.90
C ASP A 221 -6.14 -0.41 -11.20
N PHE A 222 -5.26 0.14 -10.35
CA PHE A 222 -4.22 -0.62 -9.65
C PHE A 222 -4.20 -0.32 -8.15
N VAL A 223 -3.76 -1.30 -7.36
CA VAL A 223 -3.50 -1.13 -5.94
C VAL A 223 -2.06 -1.54 -5.62
N LEU A 224 -1.33 -0.64 -4.96
CA LEU A 224 -0.03 -0.90 -4.37
C LEU A 224 -0.19 -1.19 -2.87
N LEU A 225 0.55 -2.18 -2.39
CA LEU A 225 0.62 -2.52 -0.97
C LEU A 225 2.07 -2.70 -0.53
N SER A 226 2.41 -2.12 0.63
CA SER A 226 3.52 -2.60 1.46
C SER A 226 3.01 -3.62 2.46
N ILE A 227 3.27 -4.91 2.18
CA ILE A 227 2.92 -6.02 3.07
C ILE A 227 3.58 -5.87 4.44
N SER A 228 4.76 -5.25 4.49
CA SER A 228 5.55 -4.99 5.70
C SER A 228 4.80 -4.23 6.82
N LYS A 229 3.68 -3.56 6.49
CA LYS A 229 2.94 -2.67 7.40
C LYS A 229 1.78 -3.41 8.08
N PHE A 230 0.55 -2.90 7.97
CA PHE A 230 -0.64 -3.47 8.60
C PHE A 230 -0.93 -4.91 8.16
N LEU A 231 -0.55 -5.31 6.94
CA LEU A 231 -0.76 -6.67 6.46
C LEU A 231 -0.01 -7.69 7.32
N ALA A 232 1.31 -7.54 7.47
CA ALA A 232 2.12 -8.39 8.35
C ALA A 232 1.90 -8.10 9.84
N GLY A 233 1.75 -6.83 10.20
CA GLY A 233 1.23 -6.43 11.51
C GLY A 233 2.22 -6.51 12.68
N ASN A 234 3.49 -6.89 12.48
CA ASN A 234 4.42 -7.11 13.60
C ASN A 234 5.89 -6.80 13.32
N GLY A 235 6.22 -6.29 12.12
CA GLY A 235 7.60 -5.92 11.75
C GLY A 235 8.56 -7.11 11.57
N SER A 236 8.07 -8.32 11.34
CA SER A 236 8.90 -9.52 11.18
C SER A 236 9.41 -9.74 9.76
N MET A 237 8.87 -9.04 8.76
CA MET A 237 9.15 -9.28 7.35
C MET A 237 9.03 -8.03 6.49
N LEU A 238 9.65 -8.09 5.32
CA LEU A 238 9.49 -7.11 4.24
C LEU A 238 8.76 -7.75 3.06
N GLY A 239 7.88 -6.97 2.45
CA GLY A 239 7.16 -7.41 1.26
C GLY A 239 6.36 -6.29 0.62
N GLY A 240 6.04 -6.46 -0.65
CA GLY A 240 5.11 -5.63 -1.38
C GLY A 240 4.22 -6.44 -2.30
N ALA A 241 3.18 -5.80 -2.81
CA ALA A 241 2.32 -6.38 -3.83
C ALA A 241 1.78 -5.29 -4.77
N MET A 242 1.56 -5.69 -6.01
CA MET A 242 0.84 -4.92 -7.01
C MET A 242 -0.37 -5.73 -7.46
N ILE A 243 -1.55 -5.11 -7.44
CA ILE A 243 -2.83 -5.72 -7.81
C ILE A 243 -3.41 -4.92 -8.98
N GLY A 244 -3.98 -5.61 -9.97
CA GLY A 244 -4.53 -4.95 -11.15
C GLY A 244 -5.07 -5.94 -12.19
N PRO A 245 -5.21 -5.50 -13.45
CA PRO A 245 -5.58 -6.37 -14.57
C PRO A 245 -4.58 -7.50 -14.79
N GLU A 246 -5.06 -8.70 -15.11
CA GLU A 246 -4.22 -9.89 -15.29
C GLU A 246 -3.12 -9.66 -16.34
N GLY A 247 -3.48 -9.01 -17.45
CA GLY A 247 -2.54 -8.70 -18.53
C GLY A 247 -1.33 -7.87 -18.08
N LEU A 248 -1.55 -6.85 -17.24
CA LEU A 248 -0.48 -6.02 -16.70
C LEU A 248 0.36 -6.78 -15.67
N ILE A 249 -0.30 -7.47 -14.75
CA ILE A 249 0.37 -8.22 -13.68
C ILE A 249 1.31 -9.27 -14.25
N GLU A 250 0.85 -9.99 -15.27
CA GLU A 250 1.70 -10.96 -15.94
C GLU A 250 2.78 -10.28 -16.80
N ASP A 251 2.54 -9.11 -17.40
CA ASP A 251 3.60 -8.35 -18.11
C ASP A 251 4.73 -7.98 -17.14
N ILE A 252 4.39 -7.48 -15.95
CA ILE A 252 5.36 -7.25 -14.87
C ILE A 252 6.10 -8.56 -14.54
N ARG A 253 5.37 -9.66 -14.32
CA ARG A 253 5.96 -10.95 -13.92
C ARG A 253 7.02 -11.43 -14.92
N TRP A 254 6.66 -11.47 -16.19
CA TRP A 254 7.47 -12.15 -17.20
C TRP A 254 8.43 -11.24 -17.96
N ASN A 255 8.17 -9.93 -18.04
CA ASN A 255 9.05 -9.00 -18.75
C ASN A 255 9.90 -8.12 -17.80
N THR A 256 9.58 -8.09 -16.51
CA THR A 256 10.31 -7.30 -15.51
C THR A 256 10.87 -8.19 -14.39
N THR A 257 10.00 -8.75 -13.54
CA THR A 257 10.41 -9.48 -12.33
C THR A 257 11.25 -10.72 -12.61
N GLU A 258 10.91 -11.52 -13.64
CA GLU A 258 11.69 -12.71 -14.03
C GLU A 258 13.14 -12.38 -14.39
N PHE A 259 13.42 -11.18 -14.94
CA PHE A 259 14.76 -10.83 -15.39
C PHE A 259 15.53 -9.96 -14.40
N ILE A 260 14.84 -9.14 -13.59
CA ILE A 260 15.45 -8.39 -12.50
C ILE A 260 15.73 -9.31 -11.30
N GLY A 261 14.87 -10.30 -11.06
CA GLY A 261 15.03 -11.33 -10.03
C GLY A 261 14.77 -10.86 -8.60
N ALA A 262 14.17 -9.69 -8.42
CA ALA A 262 13.74 -9.22 -7.10
C ALA A 262 12.37 -9.86 -6.78
N ILE A 263 12.33 -10.89 -5.93
CA ILE A 263 11.10 -11.64 -5.64
C ILE A 263 10.86 -11.75 -4.14
N MET A 264 9.62 -11.99 -3.74
CA MET A 264 9.29 -12.39 -2.37
C MET A 264 9.59 -13.89 -2.18
N PRO A 265 10.40 -14.30 -1.18
CA PRO A 265 10.63 -15.71 -0.92
C PRO A 265 9.39 -16.41 -0.32
N PRO A 266 9.30 -17.76 -0.42
CA PRO A 266 8.11 -18.51 0.03
C PRO A 266 7.79 -18.37 1.52
N MET A 267 8.80 -18.16 2.36
CA MET A 267 8.61 -18.02 3.81
C MET A 267 7.82 -16.76 4.15
N GLU A 268 8.21 -15.62 3.58
CA GLU A 268 7.52 -14.33 3.72
C GLU A 268 6.11 -14.40 3.16
N ALA A 269 5.92 -15.10 2.03
CA ALA A 269 4.59 -15.32 1.48
C ALA A 269 3.71 -16.13 2.43
N TRP A 270 4.25 -17.23 2.98
CA TRP A 270 3.55 -18.09 3.93
C TRP A 270 3.22 -17.35 5.23
N MET A 271 4.15 -16.59 5.79
CA MET A 271 3.93 -15.77 6.98
C MET A 271 2.84 -14.73 6.74
N THR A 272 2.84 -14.07 5.58
CA THR A 272 1.78 -13.11 5.21
C THR A 272 0.41 -13.78 5.20
N LEU A 273 0.30 -15.00 4.62
CA LEU A 273 -0.97 -15.75 4.64
C LEU A 273 -1.50 -15.95 6.05
N GLN A 274 -0.62 -16.24 7.03
CA GLN A 274 -1.02 -16.39 8.43
C GLN A 274 -1.46 -15.05 9.06
N TYR A 275 -0.78 -13.96 8.73
CA TYR A 275 -1.11 -12.64 9.28
C TYR A 275 -2.40 -12.05 8.74
N LEU A 276 -2.76 -12.35 7.48
CA LEU A 276 -4.00 -11.90 6.86
C LEU A 276 -5.26 -12.45 7.55
N GLU A 277 -5.18 -13.62 8.19
CA GLU A 277 -6.33 -14.25 8.88
C GLU A 277 -6.94 -13.35 9.96
N THR A 278 -6.09 -12.54 10.61
CA THR A 278 -6.51 -11.63 11.69
C THR A 278 -6.56 -10.17 11.25
N LEU A 279 -6.27 -9.87 9.98
CA LEU A 279 -6.17 -8.48 9.49
C LEU A 279 -7.44 -7.66 9.75
N PRO A 280 -8.67 -8.12 9.42
CA PRO A 280 -9.88 -7.33 9.69
C PRO A 280 -10.04 -6.97 11.17
N MET A 281 -9.90 -7.96 12.06
CA MET A 281 -9.98 -7.75 13.51
C MET A 281 -8.91 -6.79 14.04
N ARG A 282 -7.67 -6.91 13.54
CA ARG A 282 -6.58 -6.01 13.92
C ARG A 282 -6.87 -4.58 13.47
N MET A 283 -7.35 -4.38 12.24
CA MET A 283 -7.65 -3.04 11.72
C MET A 283 -8.81 -2.36 12.45
N GLU A 284 -9.83 -3.11 12.86
CA GLU A 284 -10.90 -2.60 13.73
C GLU A 284 -10.32 -2.13 15.08
N LYS A 285 -9.51 -2.97 15.73
CA LYS A 285 -8.90 -2.65 17.02
C LYS A 285 -7.92 -1.47 16.93
N HIS A 286 -7.11 -1.41 15.88
CA HIS A 286 -6.25 -0.27 15.58
C HIS A 286 -7.07 1.02 15.43
N SER A 287 -8.16 0.99 14.66
CA SER A 287 -9.02 2.16 14.46
C SER A 287 -9.66 2.61 15.77
N ALA A 288 -10.21 1.68 16.56
CA ALA A 288 -10.83 1.97 17.85
C ALA A 288 -9.83 2.56 18.86
N ASN A 289 -8.63 1.98 18.97
CA ASN A 289 -7.59 2.50 19.84
C ASN A 289 -7.12 3.89 19.39
N THR A 290 -6.94 4.10 18.09
CA THR A 290 -6.47 5.38 17.55
C THR A 290 -7.49 6.48 17.79
N MET A 291 -8.78 6.21 17.65
CA MET A 291 -9.82 7.17 17.99
C MET A 291 -9.73 7.64 19.45
N VAL A 292 -9.49 6.73 20.40
CA VAL A 292 -9.34 7.08 21.82
C VAL A 292 -8.12 7.97 22.04
N VAL A 293 -6.97 7.60 21.47
CA VAL A 293 -5.72 8.38 21.58
C VAL A 293 -5.84 9.74 20.89
N ALA A 294 -6.45 9.79 19.71
CA ALA A 294 -6.64 11.01 18.93
C ALA A 294 -7.51 12.03 19.66
N ASN A 295 -8.63 11.60 20.27
CA ASN A 295 -9.47 12.50 21.07
C ASN A 295 -8.70 13.07 22.28
N TYR A 296 -7.95 12.24 22.99
CA TYR A 296 -7.12 12.71 24.11
C TYR A 296 -6.08 13.76 23.66
N LEU A 297 -5.37 13.49 22.56
CA LEU A 297 -4.37 14.41 22.03
C LEU A 297 -4.97 15.70 21.49
N ASN A 298 -6.18 15.65 20.92
CA ASN A 298 -6.85 16.83 20.35
C ASN A 298 -7.19 17.88 21.42
N ASP A 299 -7.42 17.43 22.67
CA ASP A 299 -7.72 18.29 23.81
C ASP A 299 -6.47 18.69 24.63
N HIS A 300 -5.28 18.16 24.29
CA HIS A 300 -4.09 18.31 25.13
C HIS A 300 -3.39 19.67 24.93
N PRO A 301 -3.07 20.43 26.00
CA PRO A 301 -2.56 21.81 25.88
C PRO A 301 -1.17 21.94 25.24
N ASN A 302 -0.37 20.88 25.18
CA ASN A 302 0.94 20.86 24.52
C ASN A 302 0.91 20.37 23.06
N VAL A 303 -0.27 19.96 22.58
CA VAL A 303 -0.51 19.58 21.19
C VAL A 303 -1.13 20.77 20.46
N VAL A 304 -0.63 21.05 19.25
CA VAL A 304 -1.06 22.16 18.40
C VAL A 304 -2.19 21.72 17.47
N HIS A 305 -2.07 20.53 16.89
CA HIS A 305 -3.05 19.95 15.98
C HIS A 305 -2.87 18.43 15.88
N VAL A 306 -3.95 17.71 15.59
CA VAL A 306 -3.97 16.25 15.36
C VAL A 306 -4.45 15.96 13.94
N ASN A 307 -3.65 15.22 13.18
CA ASN A 307 -4.02 14.65 11.90
C ASN A 307 -4.59 13.25 12.10
N TYR A 308 -5.92 13.14 12.19
CA TYR A 308 -6.62 11.86 12.15
C TYR A 308 -7.98 12.02 11.49
N SER A 309 -8.24 11.28 10.41
CA SER A 309 -9.47 11.44 9.61
C SER A 309 -10.75 11.05 10.35
N GLY A 310 -10.63 10.39 11.50
CA GLY A 310 -11.75 10.07 12.38
C GLY A 310 -12.24 11.24 13.23
N LEU A 311 -11.42 12.27 13.43
CA LEU A 311 -11.86 13.46 14.16
C LEU A 311 -12.79 14.30 13.30
N THR A 312 -13.86 14.85 13.90
CA THR A 312 -14.90 15.59 13.16
C THR A 312 -14.44 16.94 12.63
N ASP A 313 -13.36 17.49 13.19
CA ASP A 313 -12.70 18.73 12.75
C ASP A 313 -11.64 18.49 11.67
N HIS A 314 -11.33 17.23 11.33
CA HIS A 314 -10.44 16.92 10.22
C HIS A 314 -11.04 17.46 8.91
N PRO A 315 -10.29 18.23 8.10
CA PRO A 315 -10.84 18.90 6.91
C PRO A 315 -11.54 17.96 5.92
N GLN A 316 -11.09 16.71 5.86
CA GLN A 316 -11.59 15.67 4.96
C GLN A 316 -12.38 14.55 5.68
N HIS A 317 -12.84 14.77 6.92
CA HIS A 317 -13.60 13.78 7.69
C HIS A 317 -14.79 13.21 6.90
N ALA A 318 -15.61 14.10 6.32
CA ALA A 318 -16.78 13.70 5.55
C ALA A 318 -16.44 12.88 4.31
N LEU A 319 -15.28 13.13 3.68
CA LEU A 319 -14.79 12.32 2.56
C LEU A 319 -14.32 10.94 3.05
N ALA A 320 -13.53 10.91 4.12
CA ALA A 320 -13.05 9.66 4.72
C ALA A 320 -14.22 8.73 5.08
N CYS A 321 -15.29 9.24 5.71
CA CYS A 321 -16.47 8.43 6.04
C CYS A 321 -17.24 7.88 4.83
N ARG A 322 -17.13 8.52 3.65
CA ARG A 322 -17.74 7.99 2.42
C ARG A 322 -16.85 6.94 1.74
N GLN A 323 -15.54 7.08 1.87
CA GLN A 323 -14.55 6.27 1.13
C GLN A 323 -14.06 5.05 1.93
N MET A 324 -14.04 5.15 3.26
CA MET A 324 -13.45 4.16 4.16
C MET A 324 -14.47 3.67 5.17
N SER A 325 -14.42 2.39 5.55
CA SER A 325 -15.26 1.79 6.61
C SER A 325 -14.72 2.04 8.03
N GLY A 326 -13.50 2.55 8.15
CA GLY A 326 -12.86 2.96 9.40
C GLY A 326 -11.62 3.81 9.14
N HIS A 327 -11.07 4.45 10.18
CA HIS A 327 -10.06 5.50 10.02
C HIS A 327 -8.60 5.03 10.21
N GLY A 328 -8.39 3.74 10.53
CA GLY A 328 -7.07 3.13 10.57
C GLY A 328 -6.29 3.39 11.87
N GLY A 329 -5.12 2.75 11.95
CA GLY A 329 -4.21 2.78 13.10
C GLY A 329 -3.12 3.84 13.07
N LEU A 330 -3.05 4.62 12.00
CA LEU A 330 -2.04 5.65 11.81
C LEU A 330 -2.66 7.00 12.18
N MET A 331 -1.88 7.86 12.83
CA MET A 331 -2.19 9.26 13.08
C MET A 331 -0.90 10.07 13.14
N SER A 332 -1.00 11.40 13.08
CA SER A 332 0.10 12.27 13.48
C SER A 332 -0.41 13.45 14.28
N PHE A 333 0.47 14.10 15.03
CA PHE A 333 0.15 15.28 15.82
C PHE A 333 1.36 16.20 15.90
N VAL A 334 1.11 17.49 16.04
CA VAL A 334 2.16 18.51 16.14
C VAL A 334 2.29 18.96 17.58
N VAL A 335 3.50 18.87 18.15
CA VAL A 335 3.77 19.38 19.50
C VAL A 335 4.35 20.78 19.47
N LYS A 336 4.19 21.53 20.56
CA LYS A 336 4.82 22.84 20.72
C LYS A 336 6.35 22.71 20.80
N GLY A 337 7.07 23.71 20.27
CA GLY A 337 8.53 23.79 20.37
C GLY A 337 9.31 23.17 19.20
N GLY A 338 8.62 22.82 18.10
CA GLY A 338 9.26 22.31 16.87
C GLY A 338 10.06 21.03 17.12
N ILE A 339 11.20 20.89 16.44
CA ILE A 339 12.06 19.70 16.52
C ILE A 339 12.48 19.40 17.96
N ASP A 340 12.84 20.41 18.75
CA ASP A 340 13.26 20.23 20.14
C ASP A 340 12.11 19.71 21.02
N GLY A 341 10.89 20.22 20.78
CA GLY A 341 9.68 19.73 21.42
C GLY A 341 9.40 18.26 21.07
N ALA A 342 9.44 17.92 19.78
CA ALA A 342 9.23 16.55 19.30
C ALA A 342 10.29 15.59 19.88
N ALA A 343 11.55 15.99 19.86
CA ALA A 343 12.65 15.21 20.42
C ALA A 343 12.48 14.98 21.94
N LYS A 344 12.06 16.00 22.69
CA LYS A 344 11.80 15.88 24.14
C LYS A 344 10.72 14.85 24.43
N VAL A 345 9.58 14.94 23.74
CA VAL A 345 8.44 14.02 23.90
C VAL A 345 8.89 12.60 23.56
N MET A 346 9.46 12.39 22.37
CA MET A 346 9.86 11.07 21.91
C MET A 346 10.92 10.40 22.78
N ASN A 347 11.85 11.17 23.36
CA ASN A 347 12.86 10.65 24.28
C ASN A 347 12.32 10.36 25.69
N SER A 348 11.12 10.86 26.01
CA SER A 348 10.49 10.70 27.32
C SER A 348 9.48 9.56 27.37
N LEU A 349 9.08 9.00 26.23
CA LEU A 349 8.21 7.82 26.12
C LEU A 349 8.86 6.58 26.76
N LYS A 350 8.06 5.78 27.45
CA LYS A 350 8.49 4.57 28.17
C LYS A 350 7.85 3.29 27.65
N LEU A 351 6.69 3.39 27.01
CA LEU A 351 5.96 2.28 26.39
C LEU A 351 6.02 2.37 24.86
N ILE A 352 5.71 3.54 24.32
CA ILE A 352 5.71 3.78 22.87
C ILE A 352 7.15 3.81 22.36
N VAL A 353 7.45 2.98 21.36
CA VAL A 353 8.82 2.81 20.86
C VAL A 353 9.08 3.75 19.68
N HIS A 354 10.21 4.47 19.72
CA HIS A 354 10.70 5.19 18.54
C HIS A 354 11.28 4.18 17.54
N ALA A 355 10.57 3.93 16.42
CA ALA A 355 11.00 3.00 15.38
C ALA A 355 10.48 3.39 14.00
N VAL A 356 11.29 3.12 12.96
CA VAL A 356 10.96 3.42 11.56
C VAL A 356 10.12 2.30 10.96
N THR A 357 8.81 2.33 11.19
CA THR A 357 7.78 1.58 10.44
C THR A 357 6.39 2.05 10.91
N PHE A 358 5.32 1.41 10.46
CA PHE A 358 3.96 1.56 11.01
C PHE A 358 3.15 0.29 10.79
N GLY A 359 1.98 0.24 11.40
CA GLY A 359 1.04 -0.86 11.30
C GLY A 359 1.42 -2.09 12.11
N THR A 360 2.28 -1.93 13.11
CA THR A 360 2.67 -3.00 14.04
C THR A 360 1.64 -3.14 15.17
N SER A 361 1.56 -4.35 15.74
CA SER A 361 0.73 -4.64 16.91
C SER A 361 1.19 -3.90 18.17
N ARG A 362 2.44 -3.44 18.20
CA ARG A 362 3.01 -2.54 19.20
C ARG A 362 2.93 -1.11 18.73
N THR A 363 2.60 -0.20 19.63
CA THR A 363 2.55 1.24 19.34
C THR A 363 3.97 1.77 19.12
N ILE A 364 4.16 2.45 17.99
CA ILE A 364 5.43 3.05 17.62
C ILE A 364 5.23 4.49 17.16
N CYS A 365 6.23 5.32 17.43
CA CYS A 365 6.28 6.68 16.94
C CYS A 365 7.54 6.92 16.11
N MET A 366 7.50 7.97 15.29
CA MET A 366 8.68 8.49 14.62
C MET A 366 8.51 9.98 14.27
N HIS A 367 9.61 10.65 14.00
CA HIS A 367 9.65 12.04 13.55
C HIS A 367 9.92 12.09 12.03
N PRO A 368 8.90 12.39 11.19
CA PRO A 368 9.06 12.34 9.73
C PRO A 368 10.17 13.22 9.14
N PRO A 369 10.35 14.49 9.57
CA PRO A 369 11.37 15.37 8.99
C PRO A 369 12.81 14.87 9.11
N THR A 370 13.13 14.07 10.14
CA THR A 370 14.52 13.61 10.40
C THR A 370 14.82 12.22 9.87
N ILE A 371 13.86 11.53 9.27
CA ILE A 371 14.04 10.15 8.80
C ILE A 371 13.34 9.97 7.46
N THR A 372 12.05 9.61 7.45
CA THR A 372 11.39 9.11 6.23
C THR A 372 11.16 10.21 5.19
N HIS A 373 11.14 11.48 5.58
CA HIS A 373 10.96 12.61 4.68
C HIS A 373 12.19 13.54 4.67
N GLU A 374 13.36 13.02 5.04
CA GLU A 374 14.62 13.78 5.05
C GLU A 374 15.04 14.23 3.64
N HIS A 375 14.55 13.56 2.59
CA HIS A 375 14.84 13.88 1.20
C HIS A 375 14.01 15.05 0.65
N MET A 376 13.01 15.53 1.38
CA MET A 376 12.22 16.70 0.99
C MET A 376 12.87 17.99 1.48
N THR A 377 12.83 19.04 0.67
CA THR A 377 13.19 20.39 1.10
C THR A 377 12.21 20.90 2.16
N GLN A 378 12.60 21.91 2.94
CA GLN A 378 11.71 22.51 3.93
C GLN A 378 10.43 23.10 3.30
N GLU A 379 10.55 23.72 2.12
CA GLU A 379 9.38 24.26 1.40
C GLU A 379 8.40 23.17 0.98
N GLU A 380 8.89 22.04 0.48
CA GLU A 380 8.06 20.90 0.10
C GLU A 380 7.39 20.26 1.32
N ARG A 381 8.10 20.12 2.44
CA ARG A 381 7.53 19.64 3.70
C ARG A 381 6.39 20.54 4.17
N MET A 382 6.58 21.86 4.14
CA MET A 382 5.53 22.82 4.50
C MET A 382 4.30 22.70 3.59
N LYS A 383 4.50 22.50 2.27
CA LYS A 383 3.39 22.28 1.32
C LYS A 383 2.63 20.97 1.60
N ALA A 384 3.33 19.93 2.04
CA ALA A 384 2.73 18.65 2.46
C ALA A 384 2.17 18.66 3.90
N GLY A 385 2.24 19.81 4.61
CA GLY A 385 1.79 19.93 6.00
C GLY A 385 2.70 19.24 7.03
N ILE A 386 3.94 18.92 6.65
CA ILE A 386 4.92 18.25 7.52
C ILE A 386 5.64 19.31 8.37
N ASP A 387 5.10 19.56 9.56
CA ASP A 387 5.65 20.48 10.55
C ASP A 387 6.91 19.92 11.24
N ASP A 388 7.80 20.80 11.67
CA ASP A 388 9.03 20.46 12.41
C ASP A 388 8.75 19.88 13.81
N GLY A 389 7.55 20.08 14.37
CA GLY A 389 7.06 19.45 15.60
C GLY A 389 6.20 18.20 15.36
N LEU A 390 6.10 17.69 14.12
CA LEU A 390 5.23 16.58 13.77
C LEU A 390 5.75 15.23 14.29
N ILE A 391 4.96 14.56 15.11
CA ILE A 391 5.17 13.16 15.50
C ILE A 391 4.14 12.29 14.79
N ARG A 392 4.60 11.29 14.04
CA ARG A 392 3.72 10.24 13.49
C ARG A 392 3.62 9.11 14.50
N LEU A 393 2.38 8.72 14.82
CA LEU A 393 2.08 7.65 15.75
C LEU A 393 1.31 6.54 15.04
N SER A 394 1.85 5.33 15.09
CA SER A 394 1.17 4.10 14.67
C SER A 394 0.67 3.40 15.92
N VAL A 395 -0.60 3.60 16.23
CA VAL A 395 -1.25 3.06 17.43
C VAL A 395 -1.45 1.55 17.27
N GLY A 396 -0.97 0.80 18.25
CA GLY A 396 -0.99 -0.65 18.30
C GLY A 396 -2.27 -1.23 18.90
N LEU A 397 -2.14 -2.46 19.40
CA LEU A 397 -3.24 -3.26 19.96
C LEU A 397 -3.25 -3.26 21.50
N GLU A 398 -2.42 -2.45 22.15
CA GLU A 398 -2.38 -2.29 23.59
C GLU A 398 -3.73 -1.77 24.16
N ASN A 399 -3.83 -1.75 25.49
CA ASN A 399 -4.88 -0.99 26.15
C ASN A 399 -4.65 0.51 25.88
N PRO A 400 -5.62 1.22 25.26
CA PRO A 400 -5.41 2.62 24.90
C PRO A 400 -5.16 3.54 26.11
N GLN A 401 -5.57 3.14 27.32
CA GLN A 401 -5.29 3.93 28.52
C GLN A 401 -3.82 3.90 28.94
N ASP A 402 -3.12 2.79 28.67
CA ASP A 402 -1.68 2.71 28.94
C ASP A 402 -0.89 3.58 27.94
N LEU A 403 -1.39 3.69 26.70
CA LEU A 403 -0.83 4.59 25.68
C LEU A 403 -1.04 6.06 26.05
N ILE A 404 -2.25 6.41 26.52
CA ILE A 404 -2.55 7.76 27.00
C ILE A 404 -1.65 8.11 28.20
N ALA A 405 -1.49 7.21 29.17
CA ALA A 405 -0.63 7.45 30.32
C ALA A 405 0.84 7.68 29.93
N ASP A 406 1.35 6.97 28.91
CA ASP A 406 2.71 7.17 28.41
C ASP A 406 2.88 8.48 27.64
N LEU A 407 1.85 8.90 26.89
CA LEU A 407 1.81 10.19 26.20
C LEU A 407 1.70 11.36 27.19
N ASP A 408 0.82 11.26 28.19
CA ASP A 408 0.57 12.29 29.21
C ASP A 408 1.83 12.64 29.99
N GLN A 409 2.61 11.63 30.38
CA GLN A 409 3.86 11.87 31.11
C GLN A 409 5.00 12.37 30.22
N ALA A 410 4.91 12.21 28.89
CA ALA A 410 5.93 12.64 27.93
C ALA A 410 5.70 14.05 27.38
N LEU A 411 4.43 14.46 27.25
CA LEU A 411 3.97 15.79 26.81
C LEU A 411 4.16 16.84 27.90
#